data_AF-A0A4Q8TD81-F1
#
_entry.id   AF-A0A4Q8TD81-F1
#
_cell.length_a   1.000
_cell.length_b   1.000
_cell.length_c   1.000
_cell.angle_alpha   90.00
_cell.angle_beta   90.00
_cell.angle_gamma   90.00
#
_symmetry.space_group_name_H-M   'P 1'
#
loop_
_entity.id
_entity.type
_entity.pdbx_description
1 polymer ?
#
loop_
_entity_poly.entity_id
_entity_poly.type
_entity_poly.pdbx_seq_one_letter_code
_entity_poly.pdbx_strand_id
1 'polypeptide(L)'
;MARTTREGGDGARMKLHQQRTCIGCRTITSKNELLRWVLNEGTPLRAVSLDLQGSAFGRGTWTHGTQKCVRQAVQRKAFARAFRSAVDDSQVVQEFTAYEDQLAARQQSGKHDESGSEI
;
A
#
# COMPACT_ATOMS: atom_id res chain seq x y z
N MET A 1 -37.01 31.31 -21.42
CA MET A 1 -35.62 31.77 -21.15
C MET A 1 -35.46 31.68 -19.63
N ALA A 2 -34.56 30.97 -18.97
CA ALA A 2 -33.40 30.16 -19.33
C ALA A 2 -33.32 28.97 -18.35
N ARG A 3 -32.63 27.91 -18.77
CA ARG A 3 -32.59 26.58 -18.17
C ARG A 3 -31.65 26.59 -16.96
N THR A 4 -32.09 26.04 -15.82
CA THR A 4 -31.21 25.76 -14.69
C THR A 4 -30.29 24.60 -15.06
N THR A 5 -28.99 24.83 -14.93
CA THR A 5 -27.94 23.84 -15.17
C THR A 5 -28.04 22.72 -14.14
N ARG A 6 -28.14 21.48 -14.61
CA ARG A 6 -28.06 20.27 -13.80
C ARG A 6 -26.61 20.10 -13.35
N GLU A 7 -26.38 20.08 -12.06
CA GLU A 7 -25.11 19.64 -11.48
C GLU A 7 -24.94 18.15 -11.82
N GLY A 8 -23.98 17.87 -12.71
CA GLY A 8 -23.60 16.51 -13.06
C GLY A 8 -22.94 15.87 -11.86
N GLY A 9 -23.68 15.03 -11.14
CA GLY A 9 -23.12 14.13 -10.16
C GLY A 9 -22.14 13.18 -10.86
N ASP A 10 -20.85 13.35 -10.57
CA ASP A 10 -19.79 12.40 -10.90
C ASP A 10 -20.18 11.02 -10.39
N GLY A 11 -20.74 10.23 -11.31
CA GLY A 11 -21.05 8.83 -11.11
C GLY A 11 -19.75 8.08 -10.88
N ALA A 12 -19.29 8.08 -9.63
CA ALA A 12 -18.25 7.23 -9.12
C ALA A 12 -18.71 5.79 -9.34
N ARG A 13 -18.37 5.27 -10.51
CA ARG A 13 -18.50 3.88 -10.93
C ARG A 13 -17.99 3.06 -9.73
N MET A 14 -18.90 2.45 -8.96
CA MET A 14 -18.57 1.63 -7.81
C MET A 14 -17.83 0.40 -8.34
N LYS A 15 -16.54 0.55 -8.64
CA LYS A 15 -15.64 -0.55 -8.91
C LYS A 15 -15.79 -1.45 -7.69
N LEU A 16 -16.18 -2.71 -7.90
CA LEU A 16 -16.11 -3.71 -6.85
C LEU A 16 -14.64 -3.87 -6.48
N HIS A 17 -14.17 -3.02 -5.56
CA HIS A 17 -12.81 -3.09 -5.07
C HIS A 17 -12.71 -4.38 -4.29
N GLN A 18 -11.89 -5.29 -4.83
CA GLN A 18 -11.72 -6.59 -4.23
C GLN A 18 -11.28 -6.41 -2.77
N GLN A 19 -12.07 -6.95 -1.85
CA GLN A 19 -11.76 -6.85 -0.43
C GLN A 19 -10.58 -7.76 -0.07
N ARG A 20 -9.81 -7.33 0.92
CA ARG A 20 -8.58 -7.97 1.38
C ARG A 20 -8.43 -7.77 2.87
N THR A 21 -7.78 -8.72 3.52
CA THR A 21 -7.52 -8.67 4.96
C THR A 21 -6.09 -8.20 5.21
N CYS A 22 -5.93 -7.16 6.02
CA CYS A 22 -4.61 -6.77 6.51
C CYS A 22 -4.08 -7.81 7.49
N ILE A 23 -2.92 -8.41 7.23
CA ILE A 23 -2.34 -9.45 8.11
C ILE A 23 -1.82 -8.93 9.46
N GLY A 24 -1.62 -7.61 9.60
CA GLY A 24 -1.25 -6.95 10.86
C GLY A 24 -2.41 -6.81 11.84
N CYS A 25 -3.43 -6.02 11.47
CA CYS A 25 -4.60 -5.75 12.31
C CYS A 25 -5.78 -6.71 12.12
N ARG A 26 -5.80 -7.52 11.05
CA ARG A 26 -6.90 -8.42 10.64
C ARG A 26 -8.20 -7.76 10.17
N THR A 27 -8.20 -6.45 9.93
CA THR A 27 -9.34 -5.74 9.33
C THR A 27 -9.44 -6.04 7.83
N ILE A 28 -10.68 -6.17 7.34
CA ILE A 28 -11.01 -6.31 5.92
C ILE A 28 -11.26 -4.92 5.35
N THR A 29 -10.60 -4.57 4.25
CA THR A 29 -10.83 -3.32 3.51
C THR A 29 -10.62 -3.51 2.01
N SER A 30 -10.81 -2.44 1.23
CA SER A 30 -10.49 -2.36 -0.20
C SER A 30 -9.00 -2.63 -0.46
N LYS A 31 -8.69 -3.38 -1.53
CA LYS A 31 -7.28 -3.59 -1.95
C LYS A 31 -6.49 -2.29 -2.15
N ASN A 32 -7.16 -1.17 -2.48
CA ASN A 32 -6.51 0.10 -2.75
C ASN A 32 -5.99 0.79 -1.48
N GLU A 33 -6.48 0.38 -0.31
CA GLU A 33 -6.04 0.90 1.01
C GLU A 33 -4.89 0.07 1.60
N LEU A 34 -4.42 -0.94 0.86
CA LEU A 34 -3.45 -1.91 1.33
C LEU A 34 -2.23 -1.96 0.42
N LEU A 35 -1.09 -2.16 1.06
CA LEU A 35 0.16 -2.51 0.40
C LEU A 35 0.18 -4.01 0.12
N ARG A 36 0.52 -4.37 -1.13
CA ARG A 36 0.78 -5.75 -1.52
C ARG A 36 2.25 -6.06 -1.27
N TRP A 37 2.48 -7.15 -0.56
CA TRP A 37 3.80 -7.73 -0.34
C TRP A 37 3.92 -9.00 -1.14
N VAL A 38 5.05 -9.22 -1.79
CA VAL A 38 5.30 -10.43 -2.60
C VAL A 38 6.52 -11.16 -2.09
N LEU A 39 6.40 -12.48 -2.02
CA LEU A 39 7.49 -13.36 -1.65
C LEU A 39 8.44 -13.54 -2.84
N ASN A 40 9.72 -13.22 -2.63
CA ASN A 40 10.76 -13.44 -3.61
C ASN A 40 11.60 -14.68 -3.25
N GLU A 41 12.47 -15.06 -4.18
CA GLU A 41 13.48 -16.07 -3.90
C GLU A 41 14.54 -15.54 -2.95
N GLY A 42 15.08 -16.43 -2.13
CA GLY A 42 16.08 -16.12 -1.11
C GLY A 42 16.48 -17.39 -0.38
N THR A 43 17.75 -17.49 -0.01
CA THR A 43 18.30 -18.60 0.75
C THR A 43 19.25 -18.06 1.82
N PRO A 44 19.14 -18.50 3.09
CA PRO A 44 18.20 -19.51 3.64
C PRO A 44 16.79 -18.98 3.94
N LEU A 45 16.63 -17.66 4.12
CA LEU A 45 15.32 -17.01 4.32
C LEU A 45 14.82 -16.41 3.01
N ARG A 46 13.49 -16.41 2.80
CA ARG A 46 12.88 -15.78 1.64
C ARG A 46 12.81 -14.27 1.84
N ALA A 47 13.26 -13.52 0.84
CA ALA A 47 13.08 -12.08 0.77
C ALA A 47 11.61 -11.74 0.47
N VAL A 48 11.19 -10.54 0.87
CA VAL A 48 9.85 -10.02 0.64
C VAL A 48 9.99 -8.57 0.17
N SER A 49 9.25 -8.18 -0.86
CA SER A 49 9.25 -6.81 -1.38
C SER A 49 7.85 -6.23 -1.52
N LEU A 50 7.76 -4.90 -1.60
CA LEU A 50 6.53 -4.20 -1.91
C LEU A 50 6.22 -4.20 -3.41
N ASP A 51 5.05 -4.70 -3.77
CA ASP A 51 4.53 -4.62 -5.13
C ASP A 51 3.62 -3.39 -5.27
N LEU A 52 4.24 -2.23 -5.50
CA LEU A 52 3.53 -0.96 -5.66
C LEU A 52 2.80 -0.86 -7.00
N GLN A 53 3.24 -1.61 -8.02
CA GLN A 53 2.66 -1.59 -9.38
C GLN A 53 1.54 -2.62 -9.56
N GLY A 54 1.45 -3.61 -8.67
CA GLY A 54 0.46 -4.69 -8.77
C GLY A 54 0.79 -5.73 -9.86
N SER A 55 1.98 -5.65 -10.46
CA SER A 55 2.39 -6.47 -11.61
C SER A 55 3.26 -7.66 -11.21
N ALA A 56 3.73 -7.72 -9.97
CA ALA A 56 4.59 -8.80 -9.53
C ALA A 56 3.85 -10.14 -9.52
N PHE A 57 4.45 -11.13 -10.18
CA PHE A 57 3.99 -12.51 -10.18
C PHE A 57 4.34 -13.18 -8.85
N GLY A 58 3.45 -14.07 -8.37
CA GLY A 58 3.69 -14.87 -7.17
C GLY A 58 2.70 -14.63 -6.03
N ARG A 59 2.96 -15.33 -4.91
CA ARG A 59 2.12 -15.29 -3.71
C ARG A 59 2.22 -13.91 -3.08
N GLY A 60 1.08 -13.23 -2.95
CA GLY A 60 0.97 -11.92 -2.35
C GLY A 60 0.21 -11.93 -1.03
N THR A 61 0.61 -11.07 -0.09
CA THR A 61 -0.14 -10.77 1.13
C THR A 61 -0.32 -9.27 1.31
N TRP A 62 -1.14 -8.84 2.28
CA TRP A 62 -1.62 -7.45 2.36
C TRP A 62 -1.48 -6.86 3.75
N THR A 63 -1.03 -5.61 3.84
CA THR A 63 -1.06 -4.81 5.08
C THR A 63 -1.55 -3.39 4.78
N HIS A 64 -2.12 -2.68 5.75
CA HIS A 64 -2.24 -1.23 5.60
C HIS A 64 -0.84 -0.60 5.48
N GLY A 65 -0.73 0.52 4.77
CA GLY A 65 0.48 1.33 4.64
C GLY A 65 0.83 2.13 5.90
N THR A 66 0.62 1.55 7.08
CA THR A 66 0.90 2.19 8.37
C THR A 66 1.95 1.40 9.13
N GLN A 67 2.87 2.11 9.77
CA GLN A 67 3.93 1.51 10.58
C GLN A 67 3.38 0.57 11.65
N LYS A 68 2.21 0.89 12.23
CA LYS A 68 1.51 0.03 13.19
C LYS A 68 1.19 -1.34 12.60
N CYS A 69 0.61 -1.39 11.39
CA CYS A 69 0.20 -2.66 10.78
C CYS A 69 1.40 -3.51 10.37
N VAL A 70 2.45 -2.90 9.81
CA VAL A 70 3.67 -3.61 9.42
C VAL A 70 4.40 -4.16 10.64
N ARG A 71 4.59 -3.35 11.68
CA ARG A 71 5.21 -3.78 12.94
C ARG A 71 4.45 -4.94 13.58
N GLN A 72 3.12 -4.86 13.65
CA GLN A 72 2.30 -5.95 14.17
C GLN A 72 2.44 -7.23 13.35
N ALA A 73 2.51 -7.11 12.02
CA ALA A 73 2.69 -8.26 11.13
C ALA A 73 4.04 -8.95 11.36
N VAL A 74 5.13 -8.18 11.50
CA VAL A 74 6.48 -8.69 11.82
C VAL A 74 6.52 -9.35 13.20
N GLN A 75 6.08 -8.64 14.24
CA GLN A 75 6.11 -9.14 15.63
C GLN A 75 5.35 -10.47 15.80
N ARG A 76 4.25 -10.64 15.05
CA ARG A 76 3.40 -11.84 15.10
C ARG A 76 3.79 -12.90 14.08
N LYS A 77 4.94 -12.76 13.39
CA LYS A 77 5.37 -13.66 12.30
C LYS A 77 4.27 -13.89 11.27
N ALA A 78 3.48 -12.87 10.96
CA ALA A 78 2.32 -12.96 10.10
C ALA A 78 2.73 -13.17 8.63
N PHE A 79 3.86 -12.59 8.20
CA PHE A 79 4.41 -12.80 6.86
C PHE A 79 4.77 -14.27 6.61
N ALA A 80 5.54 -14.87 7.53
CA ALA A 80 5.91 -16.28 7.44
C ALA A 80 4.68 -17.20 7.37
N ARG A 81 3.64 -16.91 8.17
CA ARG A 81 2.37 -17.65 8.15
C ARG A 81 1.59 -17.44 6.85
N ALA A 82 1.48 -16.20 6.38
CA ALA A 82 0.73 -15.87 5.16
C ALA A 82 1.38 -16.49 3.91
N PHE A 83 2.72 -16.45 3.83
CA PHE A 83 3.46 -17.01 2.71
C PHE A 83 3.72 -18.52 2.84
N ARG A 84 3.55 -19.09 4.04
CA ARG A 84 3.87 -20.48 4.39
C ARG A 84 5.34 -20.78 4.10
N SER A 85 6.24 -19.89 4.53
CA SER A 85 7.68 -19.97 4.29
C SER A 85 8.44 -19.17 5.35
N ALA A 86 9.71 -19.49 5.58
CA ALA A 86 10.57 -18.68 6.43
C ALA A 86 10.88 -17.36 5.70
N VAL A 87 10.59 -16.23 6.35
CA VAL A 87 10.70 -14.89 5.79
C VAL A 87 11.76 -14.12 6.56
N ASP A 88 12.56 -13.35 5.85
CA ASP A 88 13.44 -12.36 6.46
C ASP A 88 12.64 -11.11 6.87
N ASP A 89 12.32 -11.02 8.16
CA ASP A 89 11.60 -9.87 8.73
C ASP A 89 12.39 -8.56 8.61
N SER A 90 13.73 -8.62 8.52
CA SER A 90 14.54 -7.41 8.36
C SER A 90 14.32 -6.76 6.99
N GLN A 91 14.16 -7.57 5.95
CA GLN A 91 13.82 -7.10 4.59
C GLN A 91 12.46 -6.41 4.57
N VAL A 92 11.46 -6.96 5.28
CA VAL A 92 10.13 -6.33 5.40
C VAL A 92 10.22 -4.92 5.99
N VAL A 93 11.03 -4.76 7.04
CA VAL A 93 11.22 -3.45 7.69
C VAL A 93 11.95 -2.49 6.76
N GLN A 94 13.02 -2.94 6.10
CA GLN A 94 13.79 -2.12 5.15
C GLN A 94 12.95 -1.62 3.98
N GLU A 95 12.17 -2.51 3.36
CA GLU A 95 11.25 -2.18 2.27
C GLU A 95 10.18 -1.16 2.71
N PHE A 96 9.64 -1.31 3.92
CA PHE A 96 8.66 -0.36 4.45
C PHE A 96 9.27 1.03 4.70
N THR A 97 10.48 1.09 5.27
CA THR A 97 11.20 2.36 5.46
C THR A 97 11.44 3.05 4.13
N ALA A 98 11.93 2.32 3.11
CA ALA A 98 12.12 2.88 1.78
C ALA A 98 10.81 3.40 1.16
N TYR A 99 9.69 2.75 1.43
CA TYR A 99 8.37 3.25 1.02
C TYR A 99 7.97 4.55 1.75
N GLU A 100 8.16 4.64 3.06
CA GLU A 100 7.88 5.86 3.83
C GLU A 100 8.75 7.04 3.32
N ASP A 101 10.03 6.80 3.03
CA ASP A 101 10.94 7.80 2.47
C ASP A 101 10.47 8.30 1.10
N GLN A 102 10.05 7.38 0.21
CA GLN A 102 9.49 7.74 -1.10
C GLN A 102 8.21 8.56 -1.00
N LEU A 103 7.33 8.25 -0.03
CA LEU A 103 6.12 9.04 0.20
C LEU A 103 6.46 10.45 0.69
N ALA A 104 7.41 10.58 1.61
CA ALA A 104 7.85 11.88 2.13
C ALA A 104 8.42 12.76 1.00
N ALA A 105 9.24 12.18 0.12
CA ALA A 105 9.81 12.89 -1.03
C ALA A 105 8.72 13.38 -2.01
N ARG A 106 7.69 12.55 -2.28
CA ARG A 106 6.55 12.94 -3.14
C ARG A 106 5.74 14.09 -2.55
N GLN A 107 5.51 14.08 -1.24
CA GLN A 107 4.79 15.16 -0.55
C GLN A 107 5.55 16.49 -0.58
N GLN A 108 6.89 16.45 -0.59
CA GLN A 108 7.72 17.65 -0.69
C GLN A 108 7.73 18.23 -2.11
N SER A 109 7.77 17.37 -3.15
CA SER A 109 7.73 17.81 -4.54
C SER A 109 6.38 18.41 -4.95
N GLY A 110 5.28 17.99 -4.33
CA GLY A 110 3.94 18.52 -4.62
C GLY A 110 3.60 19.84 -3.92
N LYS A 111 4.50 20.39 -3.10
CA LYS A 111 4.26 21.60 -2.30
C LYS A 111 4.96 22.85 -2.87
N HIS A 112 5.38 22.81 -4.13
CA HIS A 112 6.22 23.81 -4.77
C HIS A 112 5.52 24.59 -5.91
N ASP A 113 4.19 24.73 -5.86
CA ASP A 113 3.46 25.69 -6.68
C ASP A 113 2.51 26.50 -5.80
N GLU A 114 2.70 27.82 -5.78
CA GLU A 114 1.85 28.92 -5.27
C GLU A 114 2.75 30.04 -4.69
N SER A 115 3.57 30.60 -5.57
CA SER A 115 3.99 31.99 -5.47
C SER A 115 4.13 32.52 -6.89
N GLY A 116 2.98 32.95 -7.41
CA GLY A 116 2.82 33.49 -8.76
C GLY A 116 1.93 34.72 -8.75
N SER A 117 2.33 35.71 -7.94
CA SER A 117 2.06 37.15 -8.04
C SER A 117 0.64 37.62 -8.37
N GLU A 118 0.03 38.26 -7.37
CA GLU A 118 -0.78 39.46 -7.60
C GLU A 118 -0.01 40.45 -8.49
N ILE A 119 -0.57 40.81 -9.65
CA ILE A 119 -0.67 42.18 -10.18
C ILE A 119 -1.78 42.25 -11.25
#